data_AF-A0A2V6SQ53-F1
#
_entry.id   AF-A0A2V6SQ53-F1
#
_cell.length_a   1.000
_cell.length_b   1.000
_cell.length_c   1.000
_cell.angle_alpha   90.00
_cell.angle_beta   90.00
_cell.angle_gamma   90.00
#
_symmetry.space_group_name_H-M   'P 1'
#
loop_
_entity.id
_entity.type
_entity.pdbx_description
1 polymer ?
#
loop_
_entity_poly.entity_id
_entity_poly.type
_entity_poly.pdbx_seq_one_letter_code
_entity_poly.pdbx_strand_id
1 'polypeptide(L)'
;MPESAQVAVTTGVDEFPFRTELSLAPLIRYWEHELTEGCSVLASVARTVLDQVAQAPELAGPVTDLTAIRAHDDLLRALMVAAFSPAFEDDGYAAALLPFRLRTFFSTPGFTRLLTGGDGFVVGRVDVGAELLVHVRMLHAYSLILLRVYGIDVGVEYPWVSSVKDPDTGLDRYFKFLVNRRFLDVDVVGEPPVLSEALRQRLAAGILDPVALLAVLPPDRFVIRGFSILKAVEVTEQEVLSAIERELIDKESIVSTERFRGLQDRVRALLRRPEIDLGLSALEGDRVLTLNFGSREAHGCIFAGSTHHLVSEFVGSIYERAAQERRPLFVEDLEALPKRSRIEDAMLAAGYRSLVFAPLIYQDTLIGALKLVSPKPGSLNLTLTPHVQQIMPLFAMAVKRSMDELNNRIQAIIKENCTAIHPVVEWRFRKAVLAGLERPGAAPREGQAGQIEPIVFRDVYPLYALSDIRGSSSHRAWAIQSDLLTQLGLAREIFQAAYRVHPMPILDQIGHKIERYATDVEVSLRSGDEVGLIAFLRREVEGLFGHLEGLGPDVRERIEAYRRALDPQLGAVGMRRRAFEESLTLINDTIATYL
;
A
#
# COMPACT_ATOMS: atom_id res chain seq x y z
N MET A 1 12.32 -2.03 -15.62
CA MET A 1 11.96 -3.37 -15.12
C MET A 1 12.38 -4.39 -16.18
N PRO A 2 12.88 -5.57 -15.81
CA PRO A 2 13.08 -6.62 -16.82
C PRO A 2 11.70 -6.99 -17.38
N GLU A 3 11.58 -7.05 -18.71
CA GLU A 3 10.42 -7.61 -19.39
C GLU A 3 10.07 -8.94 -18.74
N SER A 4 8.92 -8.99 -18.06
CA SER A 4 8.26 -10.22 -17.67
C SER A 4 8.17 -11.10 -18.91
N ALA A 5 8.95 -12.18 -18.95
CA ALA A 5 9.03 -13.10 -20.07
C ALA A 5 7.62 -13.63 -20.36
N GLN A 6 7.07 -13.18 -21.49
CA GLN A 6 5.73 -13.49 -21.94
C GLN A 6 5.71 -14.92 -22.48
N VAL A 7 5.07 -15.82 -21.75
CA VAL A 7 4.88 -17.21 -22.21
C VAL A 7 3.45 -17.34 -22.68
N ALA A 8 3.26 -17.54 -23.99
CA ALA A 8 1.98 -18.01 -24.47
C ALA A 8 1.74 -19.42 -23.89
N VAL A 9 0.51 -19.70 -23.45
CA VAL A 9 0.10 -21.01 -22.93
C VAL A 9 0.50 -22.19 -23.84
N THR A 10 0.82 -21.90 -25.10
CA THR A 10 1.12 -22.82 -26.20
C THR A 10 2.61 -23.13 -26.44
N THR A 11 3.59 -22.46 -25.82
CA THR A 11 5.00 -22.53 -26.30
C THR A 11 5.88 -23.69 -25.76
N GLY A 12 5.32 -24.85 -25.43
CA GLY A 12 6.12 -26.01 -24.96
C GLY A 12 5.45 -27.38 -25.13
N VAL A 13 4.78 -27.60 -26.27
CA VAL A 13 3.83 -28.72 -26.47
C VAL A 13 4.49 -30.06 -26.84
N ASP A 14 5.77 -30.12 -27.20
CA ASP A 14 6.37 -31.36 -27.73
C ASP A 14 7.11 -32.26 -26.71
N GLU A 15 7.29 -31.85 -25.45
CA GLU A 15 7.94 -32.68 -24.42
C GLU A 15 6.96 -33.13 -23.31
N PHE A 16 5.85 -33.76 -23.69
CA PHE A 16 5.08 -34.56 -22.73
C PHE A 16 5.45 -36.04 -22.89
N PRO A 17 6.08 -36.68 -21.89
CA PRO A 17 6.75 -37.97 -22.10
C PRO A 17 5.80 -39.17 -22.08
N PHE A 18 4.54 -38.99 -21.66
CA PHE A 18 3.55 -40.06 -21.63
C PHE A 18 2.78 -40.17 -22.93
N ARG A 19 2.45 -41.41 -23.32
CA ARG A 19 1.51 -41.64 -24.42
C ARG A 19 0.09 -41.27 -23.98
N THR A 20 -0.54 -40.38 -24.74
CA THR A 20 -1.91 -39.91 -24.49
C THR A 20 -2.84 -40.23 -25.65
N GLU A 21 -4.02 -40.74 -25.36
CA GLU A 21 -5.04 -41.06 -26.38
C GLU A 21 -6.40 -40.49 -25.98
N LEU A 22 -7.07 -39.78 -26.90
CA LEU A 22 -8.44 -39.35 -26.67
C LEU A 22 -9.36 -40.57 -26.65
N SER A 23 -10.24 -40.65 -25.66
CA SER A 23 -11.28 -41.68 -25.62
C SER A 23 -12.51 -41.18 -24.88
N LEU A 24 -13.70 -41.51 -25.38
CA LEU A 24 -14.96 -41.23 -24.70
C LEU A 24 -15.41 -42.41 -23.83
N ALA A 25 -14.69 -43.54 -23.83
CA ALA A 25 -15.01 -44.73 -23.05
C ALA A 25 -15.25 -44.44 -21.56
N PRO A 26 -14.47 -43.58 -20.86
CA PRO A 26 -14.74 -43.26 -19.45
C PRO A 26 -16.09 -42.56 -19.23
N LEU A 27 -16.54 -41.75 -20.20
CA LEU A 27 -17.83 -41.09 -20.18
C LEU A 27 -18.96 -42.07 -20.53
N ILE A 28 -18.74 -42.97 -21.48
CA ILE A 28 -19.70 -44.03 -21.83
C ILE A 28 -19.93 -44.94 -20.62
N ARG A 29 -18.86 -45.37 -19.92
CA ARG A 29 -18.99 -46.17 -18.69
C ARG A 29 -19.73 -45.45 -17.58
N TYR A 30 -19.63 -44.12 -17.50
CA TYR A 30 -20.44 -43.34 -16.57
C TYR A 30 -21.94 -43.51 -16.88
N TRP A 31 -22.34 -43.38 -18.15
CA TRP A 31 -23.73 -43.61 -18.57
C TRP A 31 -24.19 -45.06 -18.40
N GLU A 32 -23.32 -46.04 -18.62
CA GLU A 32 -23.60 -47.46 -18.34
C GLU A 32 -23.89 -47.70 -16.85
N HIS A 33 -23.12 -47.05 -15.97
CA HIS A 33 -23.33 -47.14 -14.51
C HIS A 33 -24.67 -46.53 -14.10
N GLU A 34 -25.02 -45.34 -14.60
CA GLU A 34 -26.31 -44.68 -14.34
C GLU A 34 -27.50 -45.53 -14.82
N LEU A 35 -27.34 -46.31 -15.90
CA LEU A 35 -28.34 -47.27 -16.36
C LEU A 35 -28.53 -48.44 -15.38
N THR A 36 -27.46 -48.90 -14.73
CA THR A 36 -27.51 -50.02 -13.78
C THR A 36 -28.01 -49.65 -12.38
N GLU A 37 -27.87 -48.39 -11.95
CA GLU A 37 -28.22 -47.96 -10.58
C GLU A 37 -29.73 -47.69 -10.34
N GLY A 38 -30.61 -47.78 -11.34
CA GLY A 38 -32.04 -47.98 -11.10
C GLY A 38 -33.02 -47.31 -12.08
N CYS A 39 -34.33 -47.54 -11.85
CA CYS A 39 -35.44 -46.98 -12.64
C CYS A 39 -35.69 -45.49 -12.37
N SER A 40 -34.74 -44.64 -12.75
CA SER A 40 -34.90 -43.19 -12.74
C SER A 40 -35.18 -42.66 -14.15
N VAL A 41 -35.67 -41.42 -14.26
CA VAL A 41 -35.78 -40.72 -15.56
C VAL A 41 -34.41 -40.65 -16.23
N LEU A 42 -33.33 -40.48 -15.45
CA LEU A 42 -31.95 -40.48 -15.95
C LEU A 42 -31.56 -41.82 -16.60
N ALA A 43 -32.00 -42.96 -16.07
CA ALA A 43 -31.74 -44.25 -16.70
C ALA A 43 -32.43 -44.40 -18.07
N SER A 44 -33.60 -43.77 -18.27
CA SER A 44 -34.25 -43.75 -19.59
C SER A 44 -33.46 -42.93 -20.60
N VAL A 45 -32.91 -41.79 -20.17
CA VAL A 45 -32.02 -40.95 -20.99
C VAL A 45 -30.72 -41.67 -21.29
N ALA A 46 -30.09 -42.28 -20.28
CA ALA A 46 -28.87 -43.07 -20.41
C ALA A 46 -29.04 -44.19 -21.45
N ARG A 47 -30.17 -44.90 -21.43
CA ARG A 47 -30.48 -45.94 -22.42
C ARG A 47 -30.51 -45.38 -23.84
N THR A 48 -31.24 -44.29 -24.08
CA THR A 48 -31.32 -43.67 -25.40
C THR A 48 -29.96 -43.22 -25.91
N VAL A 49 -29.12 -42.63 -25.04
CA VAL A 49 -27.77 -42.20 -25.40
C VAL A 49 -26.89 -43.41 -25.74
N LEU A 50 -26.91 -44.46 -24.91
CA LEU A 50 -26.11 -45.66 -25.13
C LEU A 50 -26.52 -46.44 -26.39
N ASP A 51 -27.82 -46.49 -26.70
CA ASP A 51 -28.33 -47.12 -27.94
C ASP A 51 -27.80 -46.40 -29.19
N GLN A 52 -27.66 -45.07 -29.16
CA GLN A 52 -27.05 -44.29 -30.24
C GLN A 52 -25.53 -44.49 -30.30
N VAL A 53 -24.85 -44.56 -29.15
CA VAL A 53 -23.40 -44.88 -29.11
C VAL A 53 -23.12 -46.25 -29.72
N ALA A 54 -24.00 -47.24 -29.54
CA ALA A 54 -23.86 -48.56 -30.15
C ALA A 54 -23.92 -48.52 -31.70
N GLN A 55 -24.56 -47.50 -32.27
CA GLN A 55 -24.60 -47.27 -33.72
C GLN A 55 -23.38 -46.50 -34.24
N ALA A 56 -22.54 -45.94 -33.35
CA ALA A 56 -21.33 -45.18 -33.67
C ALA A 56 -20.10 -45.77 -32.95
N PRO A 57 -19.67 -47.01 -33.30
CA PRO A 57 -18.58 -47.70 -32.60
C PRO A 57 -17.23 -46.96 -32.65
N GLU A 58 -17.04 -46.09 -33.64
CA GLU A 58 -15.89 -45.18 -33.74
C GLU A 58 -15.73 -44.21 -32.56
N LEU A 59 -16.80 -43.92 -31.80
CA LEU A 59 -16.74 -43.09 -30.58
C LEU A 59 -16.33 -43.88 -29.33
N ALA A 60 -16.49 -45.21 -29.35
CA ALA A 60 -16.16 -46.08 -28.21
C ALA A 60 -14.67 -46.44 -28.15
N GLY A 61 -13.97 -46.40 -29.28
CA GLY A 61 -12.54 -46.67 -29.39
C GLY A 61 -11.64 -45.45 -29.06
N PRO A 62 -10.30 -45.62 -29.16
CA PRO A 62 -9.37 -44.50 -29.15
C PRO A 62 -9.58 -43.62 -30.39
N VAL A 63 -9.80 -42.32 -30.17
CA VAL A 63 -10.01 -41.37 -31.25
C VAL A 63 -8.67 -40.76 -31.66
N THR A 64 -8.27 -41.01 -32.90
CA THR A 64 -7.05 -40.47 -33.50
C THR A 64 -7.29 -39.23 -34.35
N ASP A 65 -8.50 -39.09 -34.92
CA ASP A 65 -8.91 -37.94 -35.73
C ASP A 65 -10.17 -37.27 -35.14
N LEU A 66 -10.06 -35.97 -34.86
CA LEU A 66 -11.18 -35.16 -34.38
C LEU A 66 -12.28 -34.99 -35.42
N THR A 67 -12.01 -35.18 -36.72
CA THR A 67 -13.06 -35.11 -37.75
C THR A 67 -14.10 -36.23 -37.59
N ALA A 68 -13.68 -37.40 -37.11
CA ALA A 68 -14.58 -38.52 -36.83
C ALA A 68 -15.57 -38.20 -35.70
N ILE A 69 -15.13 -37.47 -34.67
CA ILE A 69 -16.02 -36.99 -33.61
C ILE A 69 -17.02 -35.98 -34.16
N ARG A 70 -16.59 -35.06 -35.02
CA ARG A 70 -17.43 -33.99 -35.58
C ARG A 70 -18.59 -34.52 -36.44
N ALA A 71 -18.45 -35.72 -37.01
CA ALA A 71 -19.52 -36.38 -37.73
C ALA A 71 -20.72 -36.74 -36.82
N HIS A 72 -20.50 -36.81 -35.50
CA HIS A 72 -21.48 -37.19 -34.48
C HIS A 72 -21.69 -36.09 -33.44
N ASP A 73 -21.63 -34.82 -33.84
CA ASP A 73 -21.74 -33.66 -32.94
C ASP A 73 -22.99 -33.69 -32.03
N ASP A 74 -24.13 -34.12 -32.55
CA ASP A 74 -25.38 -34.22 -31.77
C ASP A 74 -25.28 -35.28 -30.66
N LEU A 75 -24.69 -36.45 -30.97
CA LEU A 75 -24.46 -37.51 -30.00
C LEU A 75 -23.39 -37.12 -28.98
N LEU A 76 -22.33 -36.42 -29.42
CA LEU A 76 -21.32 -35.87 -28.54
C LEU A 76 -21.93 -34.88 -27.53
N ARG A 77 -22.80 -33.97 -27.98
CA ARG A 77 -23.53 -33.05 -27.10
C ARG A 77 -24.35 -33.82 -26.06
N ALA A 78 -25.09 -34.84 -26.49
CA ALA A 78 -25.89 -35.67 -25.59
C ALA A 78 -25.03 -36.38 -24.52
N LEU A 79 -23.89 -36.96 -24.91
CA LEU A 79 -22.94 -37.57 -23.98
C LEU A 79 -22.38 -36.55 -22.98
N MET A 80 -22.05 -35.35 -23.46
CA MET A 80 -21.44 -34.29 -22.66
C MET A 80 -22.39 -33.67 -21.65
N VAL A 81 -23.71 -33.91 -21.71
CA VAL A 81 -24.69 -33.43 -20.70
C VAL A 81 -24.32 -33.85 -19.27
N ALA A 82 -23.67 -35.01 -19.11
CA ALA A 82 -23.18 -35.49 -17.81
C ALA A 82 -22.09 -34.60 -17.19
N ALA A 83 -21.36 -33.85 -18.02
CA ALA A 83 -20.23 -33.00 -17.64
C ALA A 83 -20.51 -31.50 -17.82
N PHE A 84 -21.41 -31.16 -18.75
CA PHE A 84 -21.76 -29.81 -19.17
C PHE A 84 -23.27 -29.66 -19.12
N SER A 85 -23.76 -28.85 -18.19
CA SER A 85 -25.20 -28.63 -18.08
C SER A 85 -25.70 -27.73 -19.22
N PRO A 86 -26.69 -28.17 -20.02
CA PRO A 86 -27.26 -27.36 -21.10
C PRO A 86 -27.87 -26.05 -20.62
N ALA A 87 -28.37 -26.03 -19.38
CA ALA A 87 -28.97 -24.85 -18.76
C ALA A 87 -27.98 -23.69 -18.52
N PHE A 88 -26.68 -23.98 -18.57
CA PHE A 88 -25.60 -23.01 -18.38
C PHE A 88 -24.74 -22.86 -19.64
N GLU A 89 -25.24 -23.21 -20.83
CA GLU A 89 -24.46 -23.08 -22.08
C GLU A 89 -24.03 -21.63 -22.37
N ASP A 90 -24.87 -20.65 -22.03
CA ASP A 90 -24.59 -19.23 -22.27
C ASP A 90 -23.71 -18.60 -21.17
N ASP A 91 -23.78 -19.09 -19.93
CA ASP A 91 -23.12 -18.50 -18.75
C ASP A 91 -21.88 -19.29 -18.27
N GLY A 92 -21.76 -20.56 -18.66
CA GLY A 92 -20.66 -21.43 -18.27
C GLY A 92 -19.48 -21.30 -19.21
N TYR A 93 -18.28 -21.10 -18.66
CA TYR A 93 -17.03 -21.22 -19.41
C TYR A 93 -16.42 -22.59 -19.12
N ALA A 94 -16.66 -23.57 -20.00
CA ALA A 94 -16.06 -24.88 -19.86
C ALA A 94 -15.70 -25.52 -21.21
N ALA A 95 -14.66 -26.36 -21.20
CA ALA A 95 -14.22 -27.12 -22.36
C ALA A 95 -13.72 -28.52 -21.99
N ALA A 96 -13.95 -29.48 -22.89
CA ALA A 96 -13.30 -30.78 -22.86
C ALA A 96 -12.01 -30.72 -23.69
N LEU A 97 -10.92 -31.14 -23.07
CA LEU A 97 -9.56 -31.07 -23.60
C LEU A 97 -9.03 -32.45 -23.90
N LEU A 98 -8.20 -32.54 -24.94
CA LEU A 98 -7.33 -33.68 -25.15
C LEU A 98 -6.48 -33.95 -23.90
N PRO A 99 -6.21 -35.22 -23.53
CA PRO A 99 -5.42 -35.53 -22.33
C PRO A 99 -4.07 -34.82 -22.33
N PHE A 100 -3.79 -34.07 -21.27
CA PHE A 100 -2.55 -33.31 -21.08
C PHE A 100 -2.16 -32.35 -22.22
N ARG A 101 -3.12 -32.01 -23.08
CA ARG A 101 -2.97 -31.01 -24.16
C ARG A 101 -4.08 -29.98 -24.02
N LEU A 102 -3.72 -28.70 -24.07
CA LEU A 102 -4.68 -27.59 -23.98
C LEU A 102 -5.40 -27.35 -25.32
N ARG A 103 -5.76 -28.43 -26.02
CA ARG A 103 -6.52 -28.40 -27.27
C ARG A 103 -7.92 -28.93 -27.00
N THR A 104 -8.90 -28.12 -27.34
CA THR A 104 -10.32 -28.39 -27.14
C THR A 104 -10.85 -29.31 -28.23
N PHE A 105 -11.81 -30.16 -27.89
CA PHE A 105 -12.64 -30.89 -28.87
C PHE A 105 -14.15 -30.70 -28.64
N PHE A 106 -14.52 -30.23 -27.45
CA PHE A 106 -15.87 -29.80 -27.11
C PHE A 106 -15.78 -28.59 -26.17
N SER A 107 -16.62 -27.58 -26.35
CA SER A 107 -16.62 -26.40 -25.48
C SER A 107 -17.95 -25.66 -25.52
N THR A 108 -18.29 -25.02 -24.41
CA THR A 108 -19.42 -24.09 -24.33
C THR A 108 -19.18 -22.90 -25.28
N PRO A 109 -20.23 -22.30 -25.87
CA PRO A 109 -20.10 -21.14 -26.75
C PRO A 109 -19.28 -19.98 -26.14
N GLY A 110 -19.51 -19.68 -24.86
CA GLY A 110 -18.78 -18.64 -24.13
C GLY A 110 -17.27 -18.92 -24.03
N PHE A 111 -16.89 -20.18 -23.75
CA PHE A 111 -15.48 -20.60 -23.73
C PHE A 111 -14.86 -20.50 -25.12
N THR A 112 -15.54 -20.98 -26.16
CA THR A 112 -15.04 -20.91 -27.54
C THR A 112 -14.77 -19.47 -27.96
N ARG A 113 -15.68 -18.54 -27.63
CA ARG A 113 -15.58 -17.13 -28.02
C ARG A 113 -14.37 -16.42 -27.38
N LEU A 114 -14.12 -16.67 -26.10
CA LEU A 114 -13.12 -15.91 -25.33
C LEU A 114 -11.80 -16.65 -25.15
N LEU A 115 -11.83 -17.97 -25.00
CA LEU A 115 -10.72 -18.77 -24.47
C LEU A 115 -10.21 -19.81 -25.48
N THR A 116 -10.71 -19.86 -26.71
CA THR A 116 -10.24 -20.78 -27.74
C THR A 116 -9.70 -20.02 -28.96
N GLY A 117 -8.47 -20.33 -29.37
CA GLY A 117 -7.84 -19.82 -30.57
C GLY A 117 -8.36 -20.50 -31.84
N GLY A 118 -8.08 -19.93 -33.01
CA GLY A 118 -8.52 -20.48 -34.30
C GLY A 118 -7.96 -21.88 -34.63
N ASP A 119 -6.90 -22.29 -33.95
CA ASP A 119 -6.28 -23.62 -34.01
C ASP A 119 -6.91 -24.64 -33.02
N GLY A 120 -7.87 -24.20 -32.20
CA GLY A 120 -8.55 -25.01 -31.19
C GLY A 120 -7.81 -25.10 -29.85
N PHE A 121 -6.70 -24.38 -29.68
CA PHE A 121 -5.98 -24.34 -28.41
C PHE A 121 -6.56 -23.30 -27.45
N VAL A 122 -6.40 -23.55 -26.15
CA VAL A 122 -6.80 -22.60 -25.11
C VAL A 122 -5.87 -21.39 -25.17
N VAL A 123 -6.45 -20.20 -25.29
CA VAL A 123 -5.70 -18.93 -25.32
C VAL A 123 -5.74 -18.23 -23.98
N GLY A 124 -4.72 -17.42 -23.73
CA GLY A 124 -4.63 -16.58 -22.55
C GLY A 124 -3.17 -16.31 -22.16
N ARG A 125 -2.99 -15.33 -21.28
CA ARG A 125 -1.69 -14.96 -20.73
C ARG A 125 -1.65 -15.38 -19.28
N VAL A 126 -0.67 -16.20 -18.94
CA VAL A 126 -0.45 -16.67 -17.57
C VAL A 126 0.76 -15.93 -17.01
N ASP A 127 0.63 -15.41 -15.80
CA ASP A 127 1.70 -14.67 -15.12
C ASP A 127 2.66 -15.63 -14.37
N VAL A 128 2.94 -16.80 -14.99
CA VAL A 128 3.72 -17.89 -14.41
C VAL A 128 4.74 -18.36 -15.44
N GLY A 129 5.97 -18.65 -15.00
CA GLY A 129 7.05 -19.12 -15.86
C GLY A 129 6.73 -20.48 -16.53
N ALA A 130 7.19 -20.64 -17.77
CA ALA A 130 6.99 -21.86 -18.57
C ALA A 130 7.43 -23.15 -17.85
N GLU A 131 8.57 -23.09 -17.16
CA GLU A 131 9.14 -24.24 -16.44
C GLU A 131 8.21 -24.74 -15.32
N LEU A 132 7.56 -23.83 -14.60
CA LEU A 132 6.62 -24.21 -13.54
C LEU A 132 5.38 -24.89 -14.13
N LEU A 133 4.90 -24.43 -15.29
CA LEU A 133 3.77 -25.08 -15.98
C LEU A 133 4.11 -26.50 -16.44
N VAL A 134 5.32 -26.71 -16.98
CA VAL A 134 5.82 -28.05 -17.34
C VAL A 134 5.89 -28.95 -16.11
N HIS A 135 6.43 -28.42 -15.01
CA HIS A 135 6.54 -29.15 -13.74
C HIS A 135 5.16 -29.55 -13.18
N VAL A 136 4.22 -28.60 -13.13
CA VAL A 136 2.84 -28.84 -12.69
C VAL A 136 2.13 -29.87 -13.57
N ARG A 137 2.34 -29.81 -14.89
CA ARG A 137 1.82 -30.82 -15.84
C ARG A 137 2.32 -32.22 -15.50
N MET A 138 3.60 -32.38 -15.15
CA MET A 138 4.18 -33.66 -14.72
C MET A 138 3.61 -34.14 -13.38
N LEU A 139 3.45 -33.25 -12.39
CA LEU A 139 2.84 -33.59 -11.10
C LEU A 139 1.39 -34.10 -11.29
N HIS A 140 0.62 -33.48 -12.20
CA HIS A 140 -0.73 -33.94 -12.54
C HIS A 140 -0.76 -35.30 -13.22
N ALA A 141 0.22 -35.63 -14.05
CA ALA A 141 0.34 -36.94 -14.69
C ALA A 141 0.64 -38.04 -13.67
N TYR A 142 1.65 -37.82 -12.84
CA TYR A 142 2.01 -38.81 -11.81
C TYR A 142 0.95 -38.98 -10.74
N SER A 143 0.30 -37.90 -10.28
CA SER A 143 -0.81 -38.03 -9.33
C SER A 143 -1.97 -38.85 -9.89
N LEU A 144 -2.26 -38.73 -11.20
CA LEU A 144 -3.26 -39.57 -11.86
C LEU A 144 -2.82 -41.04 -11.89
N ILE A 145 -1.56 -41.33 -12.23
CA ILE A 145 -1.02 -42.70 -12.27
C ILE A 145 -1.06 -43.33 -10.87
N LEU A 146 -0.61 -42.59 -9.85
CA LEU A 146 -0.62 -43.04 -8.45
C LEU A 146 -2.04 -43.39 -7.98
N LEU A 147 -3.02 -42.56 -8.33
CA LEU A 147 -4.41 -42.79 -7.99
C LEU A 147 -4.99 -44.00 -8.73
N ARG A 148 -4.84 -44.08 -10.05
CA ARG A 148 -5.49 -45.11 -10.88
C ARG A 148 -4.85 -46.48 -10.84
N VAL A 149 -3.52 -46.55 -10.70
CA VAL A 149 -2.77 -47.83 -10.72
C VAL A 149 -2.52 -48.33 -9.30
N TYR A 150 -2.25 -47.43 -8.35
CA TYR A 150 -1.82 -47.81 -7.00
C TYR A 150 -2.82 -47.45 -5.89
N GLY A 151 -3.90 -46.74 -6.21
CA GLY A 151 -4.90 -46.30 -5.22
C GLY A 151 -4.40 -45.23 -4.24
N ILE A 152 -3.32 -44.52 -4.59
CA ILE A 152 -2.69 -43.51 -3.73
C ILE A 152 -3.14 -42.12 -4.19
N ASP A 153 -3.91 -41.41 -3.36
CA ASP A 153 -4.26 -40.01 -3.60
C ASP A 153 -3.23 -39.08 -2.96
N VAL A 154 -2.70 -38.16 -3.76
CA VAL A 154 -1.68 -37.17 -3.38
C VAL A 154 -2.18 -35.72 -3.51
N GLY A 155 -3.44 -35.50 -3.90
CA GLY A 155 -4.10 -34.19 -3.78
C GLY A 155 -3.44 -33.04 -4.53
N VAL A 156 -2.92 -33.26 -5.75
CA VAL A 156 -2.30 -32.17 -6.54
C VAL A 156 -3.39 -31.27 -7.15
N GLU A 157 -3.55 -30.08 -6.60
CA GLU A 157 -4.36 -29.00 -7.16
C GLU A 157 -3.51 -27.74 -7.39
N TYR A 158 -3.46 -27.29 -8.65
CA TYR A 158 -2.82 -26.03 -9.01
C TYR A 158 -3.76 -25.22 -9.92
N PRO A 159 -4.69 -24.45 -9.35
CA PRO A 159 -5.46 -23.50 -10.15
C PRO A 159 -4.55 -22.35 -10.60
N TRP A 160 -4.64 -21.97 -11.87
CA TRP A 160 -3.95 -20.78 -12.38
C TRP A 160 -4.95 -19.75 -12.89
N VAL A 161 -4.56 -18.48 -12.81
CA VAL A 161 -5.31 -17.36 -13.37
C VAL A 161 -4.67 -16.98 -14.70
N SER A 162 -5.50 -16.74 -15.69
CA SER A 162 -5.09 -16.29 -17.02
C SER A 162 -5.86 -15.04 -17.40
N SER A 163 -5.20 -14.10 -18.07
CA SER A 163 -5.83 -12.92 -18.65
C SER A 163 -6.05 -13.08 -20.17
N VAL A 164 -7.16 -12.54 -20.64
CA VAL A 164 -7.62 -12.58 -22.04
C VAL A 164 -8.23 -11.23 -22.38
N LYS A 165 -8.02 -10.77 -23.61
CA LYS A 165 -8.70 -9.60 -24.14
C LYS A 165 -10.10 -9.99 -24.60
N ASP A 166 -11.11 -9.32 -24.07
CA ASP A 166 -12.49 -9.47 -24.52
C ASP A 166 -12.61 -8.90 -25.97
N PRO A 167 -13.07 -9.68 -26.96
CA PRO A 167 -13.15 -9.24 -28.35
C PRO A 167 -14.09 -8.05 -28.58
N ASP A 168 -15.14 -7.91 -27.77
CA ASP A 168 -16.18 -6.89 -27.95
C ASP A 168 -15.75 -5.55 -27.35
N THR A 169 -15.05 -5.60 -26.21
CA THR A 169 -14.69 -4.39 -25.44
C THR A 169 -13.20 -4.04 -25.47
N GLY A 170 -12.33 -4.99 -25.82
CA GLY A 170 -10.87 -4.86 -25.75
C GLY A 170 -10.30 -4.83 -24.32
N LEU A 171 -11.14 -5.01 -23.30
CA LEU A 171 -10.74 -5.00 -21.90
C LEU A 171 -10.17 -6.35 -21.47
N ASP A 172 -9.27 -6.34 -20.48
CA ASP A 172 -8.76 -7.57 -19.90
C ASP A 172 -9.81 -8.22 -19.01
N ARG A 173 -10.02 -9.52 -19.22
CA ARG A 173 -10.80 -10.41 -18.35
C ARG A 173 -9.90 -11.48 -17.79
N TYR A 174 -10.16 -11.85 -16.54
CA TYR A 174 -9.34 -12.80 -15.81
C TYR A 174 -10.15 -14.04 -15.50
N PHE A 175 -9.59 -15.21 -15.80
CA PHE A 175 -10.23 -16.49 -15.59
C PHE A 175 -9.34 -17.40 -14.76
N LYS A 176 -9.90 -17.91 -13.66
CA LYS A 176 -9.31 -18.98 -12.86
C LYS A 176 -9.67 -20.32 -13.48
N PHE A 177 -8.66 -21.06 -13.90
CA PHE A 177 -8.82 -22.36 -14.53
C PHE A 177 -8.78 -23.50 -13.52
N LEU A 178 -9.75 -24.40 -13.65
CA LEU A 178 -9.93 -25.58 -12.80
C LEU A 178 -9.98 -26.81 -13.71
N VAL A 179 -9.05 -27.74 -13.52
CA VAL A 179 -8.95 -28.96 -14.33
C VAL A 179 -9.56 -30.14 -13.56
N ASN A 180 -10.60 -30.74 -14.13
CA ASN A 180 -11.18 -31.98 -13.67
C ASN A 180 -10.68 -33.15 -14.54
N ARG A 181 -10.17 -34.20 -13.88
CA ARG A 181 -9.50 -35.36 -14.47
C ARG A 181 -10.32 -36.65 -14.33
N ARG A 182 -11.62 -36.55 -13.98
CA ARG A 182 -12.49 -37.71 -13.72
C ARG A 182 -12.58 -38.67 -14.91
N PHE A 183 -12.56 -38.15 -16.14
CA PHE A 183 -12.67 -38.93 -17.36
C PHE A 183 -11.31 -39.31 -17.97
N LEU A 184 -10.25 -39.39 -17.16
CA LEU A 184 -8.95 -39.93 -17.57
C LEU A 184 -8.67 -41.28 -16.90
N ASP A 185 -8.40 -42.30 -17.68
CA ASP A 185 -7.89 -43.60 -17.23
C ASP A 185 -6.39 -43.73 -17.50
N VAL A 186 -5.78 -44.72 -16.85
CA VAL A 186 -4.37 -45.08 -17.04
C VAL A 186 -4.28 -46.59 -17.25
N ASP A 187 -3.76 -46.98 -18.41
CA ASP A 187 -3.43 -48.36 -18.71
C ASP A 187 -1.93 -48.60 -18.51
N VAL A 188 -1.59 -49.78 -17.99
CA VAL A 188 -0.21 -50.20 -17.76
C VAL A 188 0.25 -51.09 -18.92
N VAL A 189 1.40 -50.78 -19.49
CA VAL A 189 2.05 -51.59 -20.53
C VAL A 189 2.95 -52.62 -19.85
N GLY A 190 2.49 -53.88 -19.82
CA GLY A 190 3.15 -54.98 -19.11
C GLY A 190 2.80 -55.00 -17.62
N GLU A 191 3.74 -55.39 -16.76
CA GLU A 191 3.52 -55.42 -15.32
C GLU A 191 3.74 -54.03 -14.67
N PRO A 192 2.90 -53.65 -13.68
CA PRO A 192 3.04 -52.39 -12.97
C PRO A 192 4.34 -52.36 -12.14
N PRO A 193 5.15 -51.29 -12.26
CA PRO A 193 6.35 -51.14 -11.43
C PRO A 193 6.03 -51.20 -9.93
N VAL A 194 6.87 -51.85 -9.14
CA VAL A 194 6.66 -51.94 -7.69
C VAL A 194 7.18 -50.67 -7.01
N LEU A 195 6.31 -49.96 -6.30
CA LEU A 195 6.70 -48.83 -5.45
C LEU A 195 7.39 -49.34 -4.18
N SER A 196 8.61 -48.86 -3.92
CA SER A 196 9.34 -49.14 -2.68
C SER A 196 8.64 -48.55 -1.46
N GLU A 197 8.81 -49.18 -0.29
CA GLU A 197 8.19 -48.71 0.96
C GLU A 197 8.63 -47.28 1.33
N ALA A 198 9.91 -46.96 1.11
CA ALA A 198 10.43 -45.61 1.33
C ALA A 198 9.74 -44.56 0.43
N LEU A 199 9.43 -44.92 -0.83
CA LEU A 199 8.71 -44.02 -1.73
C LEU A 199 7.24 -43.88 -1.31
N ARG A 200 6.58 -44.97 -0.87
CA ARG A 200 5.21 -44.91 -0.33
C ARG A 200 5.13 -44.01 0.90
N GLN A 201 6.09 -44.08 1.81
CA GLN A 201 6.17 -43.20 2.97
C GLN A 201 6.38 -41.73 2.58
N ARG A 202 7.23 -41.44 1.59
CA ARG A 202 7.40 -40.07 1.06
C ARG A 202 6.10 -39.52 0.45
N LEU A 203 5.39 -40.34 -0.32
CA LEU A 203 4.10 -39.96 -0.91
C LEU A 203 3.04 -39.73 0.17
N ALA A 204 2.99 -40.58 1.20
CA ALA A 204 2.10 -40.39 2.35
C ALA A 204 2.41 -39.11 3.15
N ALA A 205 3.67 -38.66 3.14
CA ALA A 205 4.09 -37.38 3.71
C ALA A 205 3.81 -36.18 2.78
N GLY A 206 3.15 -36.37 1.63
CA GLY A 206 2.83 -35.32 0.67
C GLY A 206 4.00 -34.84 -0.18
N ILE A 207 5.13 -35.56 -0.19
CA ILE A 207 6.32 -35.16 -0.94
C ILE A 207 6.26 -35.78 -2.34
N LEU A 208 5.78 -34.99 -3.31
CA LEU A 208 5.74 -35.37 -4.72
C LEU A 208 6.96 -34.79 -5.46
N ASP A 209 7.83 -35.68 -5.96
CA ASP A 209 9.04 -35.31 -6.71
C ASP A 209 9.01 -35.98 -8.08
N PRO A 210 8.75 -35.22 -9.18
CA PRO A 210 8.68 -35.78 -10.53
C PRO A 210 9.95 -36.51 -10.97
N VAL A 211 11.12 -36.08 -10.51
CA VAL A 211 12.40 -36.69 -10.92
C VAL A 211 12.55 -38.07 -10.28
N ALA A 212 12.24 -38.17 -8.98
CA ALA A 212 12.22 -39.45 -8.28
C ALA A 212 11.15 -40.40 -8.84
N LEU A 213 9.98 -39.86 -9.21
CA LEU A 213 8.91 -40.64 -9.82
C LEU A 213 9.27 -41.12 -11.23
N LEU A 214 9.96 -40.30 -12.03
CA LEU A 214 10.44 -40.69 -13.36
C LEU A 214 11.39 -41.90 -13.34
N ALA A 215 12.23 -41.99 -12.30
CA ALA A 215 13.16 -43.11 -12.15
C ALA A 215 12.46 -44.45 -11.79
N VAL A 216 11.30 -44.40 -11.14
CA VAL A 216 10.58 -45.59 -10.66
C VAL A 216 9.38 -45.94 -11.55
N LEU A 217 8.72 -44.93 -12.10
CA LEU A 217 7.54 -44.99 -12.94
C LEU A 217 7.88 -44.41 -14.32
N PRO A 218 8.55 -45.18 -15.17
CA PRO A 218 9.02 -44.69 -16.46
C PRO A 218 7.80 -44.47 -17.40
N PRO A 219 7.77 -43.37 -18.19
CA PRO A 219 6.56 -42.95 -18.91
C PRO A 219 6.06 -43.92 -19.99
N ASP A 220 6.95 -44.70 -20.58
CA ASP A 220 6.66 -45.73 -21.60
C ASP A 220 5.79 -46.88 -21.08
N ARG A 221 5.72 -47.04 -19.75
CA ARG A 221 4.87 -48.06 -19.10
C ARG A 221 3.42 -47.64 -18.92
N PHE A 222 3.07 -46.40 -19.25
CA PHE A 222 1.73 -45.88 -18.99
C PHE A 222 1.12 -45.24 -20.24
N VAL A 223 -0.14 -45.60 -20.52
CA VAL A 223 -0.95 -44.95 -21.55
C VAL A 223 -2.12 -44.27 -20.87
N ILE A 224 -2.19 -42.94 -21.00
CA ILE A 224 -3.27 -42.14 -20.42
C ILE A 224 -4.37 -42.00 -21.47
N ARG A 225 -5.57 -42.48 -21.17
CA ARG A 225 -6.71 -42.48 -22.09
C ARG A 225 -7.86 -41.65 -21.55
N GLY A 226 -8.54 -40.89 -22.39
CA GLY A 226 -9.76 -40.18 -21.98
C GLY A 226 -9.78 -38.72 -22.40
N PHE A 227 -10.29 -37.85 -21.52
CA PHE A 227 -10.21 -36.40 -21.66
C PHE A 227 -10.27 -35.68 -20.30
N SER A 228 -9.85 -34.42 -20.28
CA SER A 228 -9.98 -33.53 -19.12
C SER A 228 -11.09 -32.52 -19.34
N ILE A 229 -11.75 -32.09 -18.27
CA ILE A 229 -12.68 -30.95 -18.32
C ILE A 229 -11.99 -29.75 -17.70
N LEU A 230 -11.89 -28.67 -18.45
CA LEU A 230 -11.40 -27.38 -18.00
C LEU A 230 -12.60 -26.47 -17.74
N LYS A 231 -12.80 -26.09 -16.48
CA LYS A 231 -13.75 -25.05 -16.10
C LYS A 231 -12.99 -23.74 -15.87
N ALA A 232 -13.45 -22.67 -16.49
CA ALA A 232 -12.96 -21.32 -16.28
C ALA A 232 -13.97 -20.56 -15.42
N VAL A 233 -13.51 -20.00 -14.31
CA VAL A 233 -14.32 -19.14 -13.44
C VAL A 233 -13.82 -17.72 -13.63
N GLU A 234 -14.70 -16.81 -14.05
CA GLU A 234 -14.32 -15.41 -14.18
C GLU A 234 -14.02 -14.82 -12.79
N VAL A 235 -12.83 -14.23 -12.65
CA VAL A 235 -12.34 -13.58 -11.43
C VAL A 235 -11.87 -12.14 -11.73
N THR A 236 -12.33 -11.55 -12.83
CA THR A 236 -11.94 -10.22 -13.30
C THR A 236 -12.03 -9.16 -12.22
N GLU A 237 -13.16 -9.08 -11.50
CA GLU A 237 -13.34 -8.06 -10.46
C GLU A 237 -12.29 -8.19 -9.34
N GLN A 238 -12.06 -9.41 -8.84
CA GLN A 238 -11.09 -9.67 -7.77
C GLN A 238 -9.66 -9.33 -8.19
N GLU A 239 -9.25 -9.76 -9.39
CA GLU A 239 -7.91 -9.51 -9.92
C GLU A 239 -7.67 -8.02 -10.21
N VAL A 240 -8.65 -7.35 -10.79
CA VAL A 240 -8.56 -5.93 -11.12
C VAL A 240 -8.52 -5.08 -9.85
N LEU A 241 -9.34 -5.39 -8.84
CA LEU A 241 -9.30 -4.69 -7.55
C LEU A 241 -7.95 -4.87 -6.85
N SER A 242 -7.47 -6.10 -6.75
CA SER A 242 -6.14 -6.40 -6.18
C SER A 242 -5.02 -5.67 -6.94
N ALA A 243 -5.15 -5.51 -8.25
CA ALA A 243 -4.19 -4.75 -9.03
C ALA A 243 -4.29 -3.22 -8.80
N ILE A 244 -5.50 -2.67 -8.68
CA ILE A 244 -5.71 -1.25 -8.31
C ILE A 244 -5.10 -0.97 -6.93
N GLU A 245 -5.33 -1.84 -5.95
CA GLU A 245 -4.73 -1.73 -4.61
C GLU A 245 -3.20 -1.68 -4.70
N ARG A 246 -2.59 -2.64 -5.41
CA ARG A 246 -1.14 -2.71 -5.59
C ARG A 246 -0.56 -1.48 -6.27
N GLU A 247 -1.22 -0.97 -7.31
CA GLU A 247 -0.76 0.23 -8.00
C GLU A 247 -0.89 1.49 -7.14
N LEU A 248 -1.99 1.65 -6.40
CA LEU A 248 -2.20 2.81 -5.53
C LEU A 248 -1.29 2.80 -4.29
N ILE A 249 -0.59 1.70 -3.98
CA ILE A 249 0.48 1.69 -2.97
C ILE A 249 1.71 2.48 -3.46
N ASP A 250 1.99 2.51 -4.76
CA ASP A 250 3.15 3.23 -5.32
C ASP A 250 2.95 4.75 -5.26
N LYS A 251 3.99 5.49 -4.87
CA LYS A 251 3.98 6.94 -4.66
C LYS A 251 3.65 7.73 -5.92
N GLU A 252 4.08 7.24 -7.09
CA GLU A 252 3.90 7.95 -8.37
C GLU A 252 2.61 7.61 -9.12
N SER A 253 1.79 6.70 -8.56
CA SER A 253 0.65 6.08 -9.24
C SER A 253 -0.39 7.06 -9.78
N ILE A 254 -0.67 8.14 -9.04
CA ILE A 254 -1.68 9.15 -9.40
C ILE A 254 -1.09 10.45 -9.94
N VAL A 255 0.23 10.55 -10.09
CA VAL A 255 0.91 11.75 -10.59
C VAL A 255 1.51 11.52 -11.98
N SER A 256 2.03 10.32 -12.25
CA SER A 256 2.53 9.95 -13.59
C SER A 256 1.39 9.67 -14.56
N THR A 257 1.38 10.34 -15.72
CA THR A 257 0.38 10.14 -16.78
C THR A 257 0.35 8.69 -17.29
N GLU A 258 1.51 8.02 -17.38
CA GLU A 258 1.59 6.62 -17.84
C GLU A 258 0.96 5.66 -16.82
N ARG A 259 1.31 5.82 -15.54
CA ARG A 259 0.75 4.99 -14.46
C ARG A 259 -0.74 5.23 -14.27
N PHE A 260 -1.18 6.49 -14.40
CA PHE A 260 -2.59 6.84 -14.33
C PHE A 260 -3.41 6.24 -15.48
N ARG A 261 -2.82 6.11 -16.69
CA ARG A 261 -3.45 5.38 -17.80
C ARG A 261 -3.68 3.91 -17.44
N GLY A 262 -2.70 3.25 -16.81
CA GLY A 262 -2.86 1.89 -16.29
C GLY A 262 -4.03 1.76 -15.31
N LEU A 263 -4.12 2.69 -14.34
CA LEU A 263 -5.24 2.76 -13.40
C LEU A 263 -6.59 2.96 -14.10
N GLN A 264 -6.65 3.83 -15.11
CA GLN A 264 -7.86 4.03 -15.90
C GLN A 264 -8.29 2.74 -16.60
N ASP A 265 -7.37 2.02 -17.24
CA ASP A 265 -7.68 0.78 -17.93
C ASP A 265 -8.19 -0.31 -16.96
N ARG A 266 -7.67 -0.33 -15.72
CA ARG A 266 -8.21 -1.18 -14.65
C ARG A 266 -9.61 -0.78 -14.23
N VAL A 267 -9.87 0.51 -14.02
CA VAL A 267 -11.23 0.99 -13.70
C VAL A 267 -12.21 0.67 -14.82
N ARG A 268 -11.80 0.80 -16.09
CA ARG A 268 -12.60 0.39 -17.26
C ARG A 268 -12.91 -1.10 -17.24
N ALA A 269 -11.92 -1.94 -16.93
CA ALA A 269 -12.10 -3.39 -16.80
C ALA A 269 -13.04 -3.76 -15.64
N LEU A 270 -12.89 -3.12 -14.47
CA LEU A 270 -13.75 -3.32 -13.31
C LEU A 270 -15.23 -2.98 -13.62
N LEU A 271 -15.46 -1.87 -14.31
CA LEU A 271 -16.80 -1.40 -14.65
C LEU A 271 -17.35 -2.02 -15.94
N ARG A 272 -16.53 -2.77 -16.68
CA ARG A 272 -16.84 -3.32 -18.02
C ARG A 272 -17.31 -2.24 -19.00
N ARG A 273 -16.61 -1.11 -19.03
CA ARG A 273 -16.92 0.05 -19.88
C ARG A 273 -15.63 0.65 -20.47
N PRO A 274 -15.29 0.35 -21.73
CA PRO A 274 -14.04 0.82 -22.33
C PRO A 274 -14.01 2.33 -22.59
N GLU A 275 -15.18 2.98 -22.72
CA GLU A 275 -15.28 4.41 -23.04
C GLU A 275 -15.13 5.37 -21.83
N ILE A 276 -14.96 4.86 -20.61
CA ILE A 276 -14.89 5.72 -19.42
C ILE A 276 -13.56 6.47 -19.38
N ASP A 277 -13.58 7.77 -19.10
CA ASP A 277 -12.39 8.50 -18.67
C ASP A 277 -12.40 8.70 -17.15
N LEU A 278 -11.24 8.45 -16.55
CA LEU A 278 -10.99 8.57 -15.12
C LEU A 278 -10.42 9.97 -14.82
N GLY A 279 -10.96 10.63 -13.80
CA GLY A 279 -10.48 11.91 -13.31
C GLY A 279 -10.25 11.89 -11.81
N LEU A 280 -9.19 12.55 -11.36
CA LEU A 280 -8.86 12.68 -9.95
C LEU A 280 -8.54 14.14 -9.62
N SER A 281 -9.12 14.61 -8.52
CA SER A 281 -8.92 15.96 -8.02
C SER A 281 -8.66 15.95 -6.53
N ALA A 282 -7.87 16.91 -6.06
CA ALA A 282 -7.63 17.16 -4.64
C ALA A 282 -8.19 18.54 -4.26
N LEU A 283 -8.58 18.68 -2.99
CA LEU A 283 -8.98 19.95 -2.40
C LEU A 283 -7.84 20.50 -1.55
N GLU A 284 -7.46 21.74 -1.83
CA GLU A 284 -6.51 22.51 -1.01
C GLU A 284 -7.14 23.86 -0.66
N GLY A 285 -7.74 23.95 0.54
CA GLY A 285 -8.43 25.18 0.97
C GLY A 285 -9.60 25.54 0.05
N ASP A 286 -9.53 26.69 -0.61
CA ASP A 286 -10.52 27.18 -1.58
C ASP A 286 -10.24 26.76 -3.03
N ARG A 287 -9.21 25.93 -3.25
CA ARG A 287 -8.77 25.48 -4.57
C ARG A 287 -9.09 24.00 -4.80
N VAL A 288 -9.52 23.70 -6.02
CA VAL A 288 -9.62 22.34 -6.57
C VAL A 288 -8.45 22.13 -7.51
N LEU A 289 -7.58 21.19 -7.15
CA LEU A 289 -6.40 20.81 -7.92
C LEU A 289 -6.76 19.61 -8.80
N THR A 290 -6.76 19.78 -10.12
CA THR A 290 -6.91 18.64 -11.05
C THR A 290 -5.59 17.87 -11.09
N LEU A 291 -5.56 16.66 -10.55
CA LEU A 291 -4.36 15.84 -10.51
C LEU A 291 -4.15 15.12 -11.84
N ASN A 292 -5.19 14.46 -12.35
CA ASN A 292 -5.16 13.77 -13.64
C ASN A 292 -6.57 13.63 -14.21
N PHE A 293 -6.68 13.60 -15.55
CA PHE A 293 -7.96 13.44 -16.25
C PHE A 293 -7.80 12.75 -17.62
N GLY A 294 -8.35 11.56 -17.77
CA GLY A 294 -8.34 10.82 -19.02
C GLY A 294 -6.95 10.42 -19.50
N SER A 295 -6.79 10.37 -20.82
CA SER A 295 -5.51 10.22 -21.53
C SER A 295 -4.96 11.55 -22.08
N ARG A 296 -5.62 12.68 -21.78
CA ARG A 296 -5.16 14.01 -22.17
C ARG A 296 -4.01 14.42 -21.26
N GLU A 297 -3.11 15.27 -21.76
CA GLU A 297 -2.00 15.88 -21.02
C GLU A 297 -2.51 16.80 -19.89
N ALA A 298 -3.18 16.23 -18.89
CA ALA A 298 -3.05 16.75 -17.54
C ALA A 298 -1.57 16.55 -17.21
N HIS A 299 -0.85 17.66 -17.20
CA HIS A 299 0.59 17.64 -17.03
C HIS A 299 0.85 17.00 -15.68
N GLY A 300 1.41 15.78 -15.72
CA GLY A 300 1.63 14.92 -14.57
C GLY A 300 2.63 15.55 -13.62
N CYS A 301 2.15 16.48 -12.80
CA CYS A 301 2.86 17.07 -11.70
C CYS A 301 1.83 17.84 -10.89
N ILE A 302 1.82 17.67 -9.57
CA ILE A 302 1.00 18.47 -8.65
C ILE A 302 1.22 19.99 -8.87
N PHE A 303 2.32 20.36 -9.52
CA PHE A 303 2.83 21.73 -9.64
C PHE A 303 2.80 22.34 -11.04
N ALA A 304 3.01 21.55 -12.10
CA ALA A 304 3.23 22.08 -13.45
C ALA A 304 2.07 21.66 -14.35
N GLY A 305 1.20 22.60 -14.73
CA GLY A 305 0.13 22.41 -15.71
C GLY A 305 -1.19 21.82 -15.18
N SER A 306 -1.39 21.78 -13.86
CA SER A 306 -2.69 21.53 -13.25
C SER A 306 -3.65 22.69 -13.50
N THR A 307 -4.88 22.39 -13.94
CA THR A 307 -5.94 23.39 -14.01
C THR A 307 -6.50 23.58 -12.59
N HIS A 308 -6.37 24.80 -12.08
CA HIS A 308 -6.83 25.20 -10.77
C HIS A 308 -8.20 25.85 -10.91
N HIS A 309 -9.18 25.30 -10.22
CA HIS A 309 -10.53 25.89 -10.12
C HIS A 309 -10.75 26.38 -8.71
N LEU A 310 -11.47 27.50 -8.56
CA LEU A 310 -11.98 27.90 -7.26
C LEU A 310 -13.17 27.03 -6.88
N VAL A 311 -13.29 26.67 -5.60
CA VAL A 311 -14.47 25.93 -5.08
C VAL A 311 -15.77 26.66 -5.43
N SER A 312 -15.74 28.01 -5.47
CA SER A 312 -16.88 28.84 -5.86
C SER A 312 -17.37 28.61 -7.30
N GLU A 313 -16.53 28.09 -8.20
CA GLU A 313 -16.93 27.77 -9.59
C GLU A 313 -17.89 26.57 -9.65
N PHE A 314 -17.91 25.73 -8.62
CA PHE A 314 -18.75 24.53 -8.53
C PHE A 314 -20.09 24.78 -7.83
N VAL A 315 -20.37 26.00 -7.37
CA VAL A 315 -21.63 26.33 -6.69
C VAL A 315 -22.82 26.11 -7.62
N GLY A 316 -23.84 25.41 -7.10
CA GLY A 316 -25.05 25.02 -7.83
C GLY A 316 -24.87 23.85 -8.79
N SER A 317 -23.68 23.24 -8.86
CA SER A 317 -23.41 22.06 -9.69
C SER A 317 -23.64 20.75 -8.94
N ILE A 318 -23.67 19.65 -9.67
CA ILE A 318 -23.71 18.31 -9.07
C ILE A 318 -22.50 18.00 -8.18
N TYR A 319 -21.36 18.64 -8.44
CA TYR A 319 -20.13 18.49 -7.66
C TYR A 319 -20.34 18.98 -6.22
N GLU A 320 -20.93 20.16 -6.06
CA GLU A 320 -21.25 20.72 -4.75
C GLU A 320 -22.26 19.83 -4.01
N ARG A 321 -23.32 19.39 -4.71
CA ARG A 321 -24.34 18.53 -4.11
C ARG A 321 -23.74 17.21 -3.59
N ALA A 322 -22.91 16.56 -4.39
CA ALA A 322 -22.24 15.33 -3.97
C ALA A 322 -21.29 15.54 -2.80
N ALA A 323 -20.55 16.65 -2.79
CA ALA A 323 -19.68 17.03 -1.68
C ALA A 323 -20.46 17.23 -0.37
N GLN A 324 -21.63 17.91 -0.43
CA GLN A 324 -22.52 18.12 0.71
C GLN A 324 -23.18 16.82 1.19
N GLU A 325 -23.64 15.98 0.26
CA GLU A 325 -24.28 14.70 0.57
C GLU A 325 -23.28 13.60 0.97
N ARG A 326 -21.98 13.83 0.77
CA ARG A 326 -20.87 12.91 1.12
C ARG A 326 -21.03 11.52 0.52
N ARG A 327 -21.65 11.42 -0.66
CA ARG A 327 -21.88 10.16 -1.39
C ARG A 327 -21.69 10.33 -2.90
N PRO A 328 -21.41 9.23 -3.64
CA PRO A 328 -21.35 9.29 -5.10
C PRO A 328 -22.69 9.70 -5.70
N LEU A 329 -22.64 10.60 -6.68
CA LEU A 329 -23.79 10.97 -7.50
C LEU A 329 -23.57 10.52 -8.94
N PHE A 330 -24.63 9.91 -9.49
CA PHE A 330 -24.67 9.39 -10.84
C PHE A 330 -25.57 10.26 -11.71
N VAL A 331 -25.09 10.63 -12.90
CA VAL A 331 -25.88 11.26 -13.96
C VAL A 331 -25.82 10.36 -15.17
N GLU A 332 -26.95 9.75 -15.47
CA GLU A 332 -27.08 8.88 -16.64
C GLU A 332 -27.01 9.70 -17.94
N ASP A 333 -27.58 10.90 -17.95
CA ASP A 333 -27.48 11.82 -19.08
C ASP A 333 -27.47 13.30 -18.66
N LEU A 334 -26.38 13.98 -19.00
CA LEU A 334 -26.14 15.41 -18.80
C LEU A 334 -27.13 16.26 -19.60
N GLU A 335 -27.53 15.82 -20.80
CA GLU A 335 -28.46 16.56 -21.64
C GLU A 335 -29.87 16.59 -21.01
N ALA A 336 -30.25 15.53 -20.30
CA ALA A 336 -31.53 15.40 -19.61
C ALA A 336 -31.56 16.12 -18.24
N LEU A 337 -30.46 16.74 -17.81
CA LEU A 337 -30.37 17.38 -16.50
C LEU A 337 -31.20 18.68 -16.47
N PRO A 338 -32.21 18.81 -15.59
CA PRO A 338 -33.14 19.94 -15.60
C PRO A 338 -32.50 21.29 -15.19
N LYS A 339 -31.41 21.25 -14.41
CA LYS A 339 -30.63 22.42 -14.02
C LYS A 339 -29.16 22.13 -14.24
N ARG A 340 -28.55 22.81 -15.21
CA ARG A 340 -27.13 22.75 -15.52
C ARG A 340 -26.42 24.02 -15.08
N SER A 341 -25.28 23.84 -14.45
CA SER A 341 -24.25 24.82 -14.17
C SER A 341 -23.30 24.93 -15.37
N ARG A 342 -22.43 25.95 -15.35
CA ARG A 342 -21.41 26.15 -16.40
C ARG A 342 -20.49 24.94 -16.59
N ILE A 343 -20.24 24.18 -15.52
CA ILE A 343 -19.35 23.02 -15.55
C ILE A 343 -20.03 21.85 -16.29
N GLU A 344 -21.32 21.62 -16.03
CA GLU A 344 -22.08 20.58 -16.75
C GLU A 344 -22.21 20.93 -18.24
N ASP A 345 -22.42 22.20 -18.58
CA ASP A 345 -22.45 22.65 -19.98
C ASP A 345 -21.09 22.51 -20.67
N ALA A 346 -19.99 22.81 -19.96
CA ALA A 346 -18.63 22.60 -20.48
C ALA A 346 -18.34 21.10 -20.71
N MET A 347 -18.81 20.21 -19.82
CA MET A 347 -18.66 18.76 -20.00
C MET A 347 -19.47 18.23 -21.17
N LEU A 348 -20.70 18.73 -21.35
CA LEU A 348 -21.54 18.37 -22.49
C LEU A 348 -20.90 18.86 -23.81
N ALA A 349 -20.38 20.08 -23.83
CA ALA A 349 -19.66 20.62 -24.99
C ALA A 349 -18.36 19.85 -25.31
N ALA A 350 -17.71 19.25 -24.29
CA ALA A 350 -16.57 18.37 -24.47
C ALA A 350 -16.95 16.95 -24.99
N GLY A 351 -18.25 16.67 -25.17
CA GLY A 351 -18.76 15.42 -25.72
C GLY A 351 -19.14 14.36 -24.68
N TYR A 352 -19.12 14.70 -23.38
CA TYR A 352 -19.54 13.77 -22.33
C TYR A 352 -21.04 13.82 -22.11
N ARG A 353 -21.63 12.65 -21.89
CA ARG A 353 -23.07 12.47 -21.68
C ARG A 353 -23.38 11.91 -20.31
N SER A 354 -22.58 11.00 -19.79
CA SER A 354 -22.82 10.38 -18.49
C SER A 354 -21.66 10.67 -17.55
N LEU A 355 -21.93 10.84 -16.25
CA LEU A 355 -20.89 11.10 -15.24
C LEU A 355 -21.18 10.44 -13.89
N VAL A 356 -20.10 10.12 -13.17
CA VAL A 356 -20.10 9.87 -11.73
C VAL A 356 -19.19 10.87 -11.08
N PHE A 357 -19.67 11.49 -10.01
CA PHE A 357 -18.82 12.25 -9.11
C PHE A 357 -18.86 11.63 -7.72
N ALA A 358 -17.71 11.14 -7.27
CA ALA A 358 -17.53 10.43 -6.02
C ALA A 358 -16.61 11.23 -5.09
N PRO A 359 -17.13 11.84 -4.02
CA PRO A 359 -16.33 12.62 -3.08
C PRO A 359 -15.35 11.72 -2.32
N LEU A 360 -14.06 12.09 -2.30
CA LEU A 360 -13.03 11.35 -1.58
C LEU A 360 -12.92 11.90 -0.17
N ILE A 361 -13.25 11.06 0.81
CA ILE A 361 -13.27 11.41 2.23
C ILE A 361 -12.19 10.60 2.94
N TYR A 362 -11.36 11.28 3.71
CA TYR A 362 -10.34 10.67 4.56
C TYR A 362 -10.49 11.24 5.97
N GLN A 363 -10.66 10.37 6.98
CA GLN A 363 -10.88 10.78 8.38
C GLN A 363 -11.91 11.90 8.53
N ASP A 364 -13.12 11.69 7.99
CA ASP A 364 -14.23 12.66 8.01
C ASP A 364 -13.93 14.03 7.37
N THR A 365 -12.89 14.13 6.54
CA THR A 365 -12.55 15.35 5.80
C THR A 365 -12.66 15.08 4.30
N LEU A 366 -13.34 15.96 3.56
CA LEU A 366 -13.35 15.91 2.10
C LEU A 366 -12.00 16.41 1.58
N ILE A 367 -11.25 15.52 0.93
CA ILE A 367 -9.88 15.80 0.47
C ILE A 367 -9.78 15.93 -1.05
N GLY A 368 -10.85 15.64 -1.78
CA GLY A 368 -10.83 15.56 -3.23
C GLY A 368 -12.05 14.86 -3.80
N ALA A 369 -11.95 14.48 -5.07
CA ALA A 369 -12.99 13.70 -5.72
C ALA A 369 -12.44 12.81 -6.85
N LEU A 370 -13.07 11.65 -6.97
CA LEU A 370 -12.97 10.73 -8.09
C LEU A 370 -14.10 11.03 -9.07
N LYS A 371 -13.75 11.24 -10.34
CA LYS A 371 -14.69 11.53 -11.41
C LYS A 371 -14.59 10.44 -12.47
N LEU A 372 -15.74 9.93 -12.91
CA LEU A 372 -15.85 9.07 -14.09
C LEU A 372 -16.74 9.78 -15.09
N VAL A 373 -16.35 9.82 -16.36
CA VAL A 373 -17.19 10.38 -17.42
C VAL A 373 -17.22 9.46 -18.62
N SER A 374 -18.30 9.54 -19.39
CA SER A 374 -18.47 8.76 -20.61
C SER A 374 -19.24 9.55 -21.66
N PRO A 375 -18.90 9.40 -22.95
CA PRO A 375 -19.67 9.98 -24.04
C PRO A 375 -21.01 9.27 -24.29
N LYS A 376 -21.24 8.09 -23.71
CA LYS A 376 -22.47 7.31 -23.90
C LYS A 376 -23.49 7.59 -22.79
N PRO A 377 -24.72 8.03 -23.13
CA PRO A 377 -25.81 8.12 -22.16
C PRO A 377 -26.09 6.77 -21.49
N GLY A 378 -26.42 6.78 -20.20
CA GLY A 378 -26.77 5.59 -19.39
C GLY A 378 -25.60 4.64 -19.08
N SER A 379 -24.39 4.90 -19.60
CA SER A 379 -23.22 4.05 -19.38
C SER A 379 -22.76 4.05 -17.91
N LEU A 380 -22.91 5.18 -17.22
CA LEU A 380 -22.68 5.31 -15.78
C LEU A 380 -24.03 5.50 -15.08
N ASN A 381 -24.49 4.44 -14.41
CA ASN A 381 -25.77 4.41 -13.73
C ASN A 381 -25.61 3.81 -12.32
N LEU A 382 -26.70 3.82 -11.54
CA LEU A 382 -26.68 3.43 -10.13
C LEU A 382 -26.25 1.97 -9.87
N THR A 383 -26.31 1.07 -10.86
CA THR A 383 -25.87 -0.32 -10.66
C THR A 383 -24.37 -0.43 -10.40
N LEU A 384 -23.59 0.60 -10.78
CA LEU A 384 -22.14 0.65 -10.54
C LEU A 384 -21.76 1.16 -9.14
N THR A 385 -22.75 1.51 -8.30
CA THR A 385 -22.51 2.04 -6.95
C THR A 385 -21.61 1.14 -6.10
N PRO A 386 -21.81 -0.20 -6.02
CA PRO A 386 -20.96 -1.06 -5.21
C PRO A 386 -19.49 -1.01 -5.65
N HIS A 387 -19.23 -1.07 -6.95
CA HIS A 387 -17.87 -1.02 -7.51
C HIS A 387 -17.19 0.32 -7.22
N VAL A 388 -17.90 1.45 -7.39
CA VAL A 388 -17.36 2.79 -7.10
C VAL A 388 -17.06 2.95 -5.62
N GLN A 389 -17.98 2.55 -4.74
CA GLN A 389 -17.79 2.62 -3.29
C GLN A 389 -16.60 1.77 -2.82
N GLN A 390 -16.34 0.64 -3.47
CA GLN A 390 -15.22 -0.23 -3.14
C GLN A 390 -13.85 0.40 -3.46
N ILE A 391 -13.72 1.13 -4.57
CA ILE A 391 -12.44 1.74 -4.97
C ILE A 391 -12.19 3.12 -4.34
N MET A 392 -13.24 3.83 -3.94
CA MET A 392 -13.12 5.19 -3.38
C MET A 392 -12.11 5.32 -2.22
N PRO A 393 -12.09 4.45 -1.20
CA PRO A 393 -11.13 4.55 -0.11
C PRO A 393 -9.67 4.43 -0.58
N LEU A 394 -9.43 3.61 -1.60
CA LEU A 394 -8.09 3.42 -2.18
C LEU A 394 -7.60 4.71 -2.83
N PHE A 395 -8.46 5.35 -3.64
CA PHE A 395 -8.16 6.64 -4.26
C PHE A 395 -8.04 7.76 -3.21
N ALA A 396 -8.87 7.78 -2.17
CA ALA A 396 -8.77 8.75 -1.09
C ALA A 396 -7.41 8.66 -0.39
N MET A 397 -6.94 7.44 -0.09
CA MET A 397 -5.62 7.21 0.50
C MET A 397 -4.49 7.70 -0.41
N ALA A 398 -4.56 7.41 -1.71
CA ALA A 398 -3.56 7.87 -2.67
C ALA A 398 -3.52 9.40 -2.78
N VAL A 399 -4.69 10.06 -2.87
CA VAL A 399 -4.78 11.54 -2.90
C VAL A 399 -4.23 12.14 -1.62
N LYS A 400 -4.58 11.59 -0.44
CA LYS A 400 -4.07 12.06 0.84
C LYS A 400 -2.54 12.00 0.88
N ARG A 401 -1.95 10.88 0.46
CA ARG A 401 -0.49 10.73 0.40
C ARG A 401 0.16 11.76 -0.51
N SER A 402 -0.37 11.96 -1.71
CA SER A 402 0.17 12.98 -2.64
C SER A 402 0.01 14.41 -2.10
N MET A 403 -1.06 14.70 -1.35
CA MET A 403 -1.24 15.98 -0.65
C MET A 403 -0.25 16.15 0.50
N ASP A 404 0.06 15.10 1.25
CA ASP A 404 1.07 15.17 2.31
C ASP A 404 2.47 15.37 1.74
N GLU A 405 2.79 14.73 0.61
CA GLU A 405 4.04 14.96 -0.12
C GLU A 405 4.15 16.40 -0.67
N LEU A 406 3.07 16.92 -1.26
CA LEU A 406 2.94 18.32 -1.65
C LEU A 406 3.23 19.25 -0.46
N ASN A 407 2.55 19.02 0.66
CA ASN A 407 2.69 19.81 1.87
C ASN A 407 4.13 19.79 2.39
N ASN A 408 4.76 18.62 2.45
CA ASN A 408 6.14 18.47 2.89
C ASN A 408 7.11 19.22 1.97
N ARG A 409 6.89 19.19 0.66
CA ARG A 409 7.72 19.93 -0.31
C ARG A 409 7.56 21.44 -0.17
N ILE A 410 6.33 21.93 0.01
CA ILE A 410 6.07 23.35 0.29
C ILE A 410 6.79 23.78 1.56
N GLN A 411 6.68 22.99 2.63
CA GLN A 411 7.36 23.27 3.90
C GLN A 411 8.88 23.28 3.79
N ALA A 412 9.46 22.38 2.98
CA ALA A 412 10.90 22.38 2.71
C ALA A 412 11.35 23.67 2.01
N ILE A 413 10.64 24.11 0.96
CA ILE A 413 10.93 25.36 0.24
C ILE A 413 10.82 26.57 1.16
N ILE A 414 9.79 26.60 2.02
CA ILE A 414 9.61 27.67 3.00
C ILE A 414 10.79 27.71 3.97
N LYS A 415 11.20 26.57 4.53
CA LYS A 415 12.33 26.50 5.49
C LYS A 415 13.69 26.81 4.86
N GLU A 416 13.85 26.55 3.57
CA GLU A 416 15.07 26.88 2.83
C GLU A 416 15.20 28.40 2.59
N ASN A 417 14.07 29.08 2.33
CA ASN A 417 14.06 30.49 1.94
C ASN A 417 13.68 31.46 3.07
N CYS A 418 13.15 30.96 4.20
CA CYS A 418 12.63 31.79 5.29
C CYS A 418 13.06 31.25 6.66
N THR A 419 13.18 32.15 7.64
CA THR A 419 13.35 31.78 9.07
C THR A 419 12.02 31.28 9.66
N ALA A 420 12.00 30.95 10.96
CA ALA A 420 10.80 30.49 11.65
C ALA A 420 9.58 31.42 11.38
N ILE A 421 8.53 30.86 10.78
CA ILE A 421 7.31 31.57 10.43
C ILE A 421 6.24 31.28 11.48
N HIS A 422 5.54 32.33 11.92
CA HIS A 422 4.40 32.18 12.81
C HIS A 422 3.20 31.55 12.06
N PRO A 423 2.46 30.58 12.65
CA PRO A 423 1.38 29.85 11.96
C PRO A 423 0.32 30.76 11.31
N VAL A 424 0.02 31.91 11.94
CA VAL A 424 -0.99 32.88 11.46
C VAL A 424 -0.68 33.45 10.06
N VAL A 425 0.60 33.57 9.69
CA VAL A 425 0.99 34.12 8.39
C VAL A 425 1.45 33.06 7.39
N GLU A 426 1.58 31.80 7.84
CA GLU A 426 2.08 30.67 7.06
C GLU A 426 1.30 30.47 5.75
N TRP A 427 -0.02 30.69 5.77
CA TRP A 427 -0.87 30.57 4.58
C TRP A 427 -0.40 31.46 3.41
N ARG A 428 0.15 32.66 3.69
CA ARG A 428 0.60 33.59 2.65
C ARG A 428 1.90 33.12 2.00
N PHE A 429 2.79 32.52 2.79
CA PHE A 429 4.03 31.89 2.33
C PHE A 429 3.72 30.66 1.50
N ARG A 430 2.82 29.79 1.97
CA ARG A 430 2.33 28.64 1.20
C ARG A 430 1.75 29.05 -0.15
N LYS A 431 0.90 30.08 -0.17
CA LYS A 431 0.31 30.64 -1.40
C LYS A 431 1.37 31.16 -2.37
N ALA A 432 2.41 31.83 -1.87
CA ALA A 432 3.51 32.34 -2.69
C ALA A 432 4.36 31.21 -3.30
N VAL A 433 4.63 30.16 -2.52
CA VAL A 433 5.37 28.98 -3.00
C VAL A 433 4.58 28.23 -4.07
N LEU A 434 3.29 27.99 -3.85
CA LEU A 434 2.40 27.37 -4.85
C LEU A 434 2.39 28.16 -6.16
N ALA A 435 2.18 29.48 -6.10
CA ALA A 435 2.19 30.34 -7.29
C ALA A 435 3.55 30.37 -8.02
N GLY A 436 4.66 30.20 -7.28
CA GLY A 436 6.00 30.08 -7.88
C GLY A 436 6.22 28.76 -8.61
N LEU A 437 5.63 27.68 -8.10
CA LEU A 437 5.71 26.35 -8.69
C LEU A 437 4.84 26.19 -9.95
N GLU A 438 3.79 27.01 -10.09
CA GLU A 438 2.87 27.05 -11.23
C GLU A 438 3.47 27.68 -12.52
N ARG A 439 4.62 28.37 -12.46
CA ARG A 439 5.18 29.10 -13.61
C ARG A 439 5.81 28.16 -14.67
N PRO A 440 5.29 28.08 -15.91
CA PRO A 440 5.84 27.20 -16.95
C PRO A 440 7.23 27.68 -17.40
N GLY A 441 8.23 26.79 -17.35
CA GLY A 441 9.59 27.06 -17.87
C GLY A 441 10.73 26.91 -16.86
N ALA A 442 10.44 26.70 -15.58
CA ALA A 442 11.46 26.43 -14.56
C ALA A 442 11.73 24.92 -14.42
N ALA A 443 12.28 24.29 -15.45
CA ALA A 443 13.20 23.20 -15.15
C ALA A 443 14.30 23.81 -14.27
N PRO A 444 14.66 23.21 -13.11
CA PRO A 444 15.67 23.78 -12.25
C PRO A 444 17.01 23.72 -13.00
N ARG A 445 17.36 24.80 -13.70
CA ARG A 445 18.76 25.10 -13.98
C ARG A 445 19.39 25.32 -12.62
N GLU A 446 20.42 24.53 -12.30
CA GLU A 446 21.23 24.71 -11.11
C GLU A 446 21.53 26.21 -10.93
N GLY A 447 20.98 26.80 -9.85
CA GLY A 447 21.15 28.21 -9.52
C GLY A 447 19.95 29.16 -9.72
N GLN A 448 18.79 28.71 -10.23
CA GLN A 448 17.57 29.56 -10.35
C GLN A 448 16.30 28.98 -9.71
N ALA A 449 16.43 28.00 -8.82
CA ALA A 449 15.31 27.61 -7.96
C ALA A 449 15.10 28.66 -6.86
N GLY A 450 13.88 29.19 -6.72
CA GLY A 450 13.42 29.62 -5.39
C GLY A 450 13.35 31.11 -5.04
N GLN A 451 13.23 32.05 -5.98
CA GLN A 451 12.81 33.40 -5.56
C GLN A 451 11.29 33.43 -5.32
N ILE A 452 10.89 33.14 -4.08
CA ILE A 452 9.55 33.43 -3.56
C ILE A 452 9.29 34.93 -3.77
N GLU A 453 8.10 35.29 -4.27
CA GLU A 453 7.74 36.71 -4.39
C GLU A 453 7.84 37.43 -3.04
N PRO A 454 8.22 38.72 -3.00
CA PRO A 454 8.24 39.47 -1.74
C PRO A 454 6.87 39.44 -1.05
N ILE A 455 6.82 38.85 0.14
CA ILE A 455 5.59 38.75 0.93
C ILE A 455 5.41 40.03 1.71
N VAL A 456 4.49 40.88 1.25
CA VAL A 456 4.15 42.16 1.88
C VAL A 456 2.73 42.10 2.46
N PHE A 457 2.61 42.42 3.74
CA PHE A 457 1.32 42.60 4.41
C PHE A 457 1.03 44.11 4.49
N ARG A 458 0.14 44.61 3.63
CA ARG A 458 -0.08 46.06 3.47
C ARG A 458 -0.85 46.70 4.65
N ASP A 459 -1.61 45.91 5.40
CA ASP A 459 -2.51 46.39 6.47
C ASP A 459 -2.43 45.53 7.75
N VAL A 460 -1.26 44.93 8.03
CA VAL A 460 -1.03 44.16 9.27
C VAL A 460 -0.20 45.01 10.21
N TYR A 461 -0.80 45.41 11.33
CA TYR A 461 -0.12 46.05 12.45
C TYR A 461 0.22 44.99 13.49
N PRO A 462 1.48 44.60 13.64
CA PRO A 462 1.81 43.64 14.66
C PRO A 462 1.71 44.33 16.03
N LEU A 463 0.74 43.89 16.84
CA LEU A 463 0.64 44.27 18.24
C LEU A 463 1.57 43.37 19.04
N TYR A 464 2.75 43.90 19.37
CA TYR A 464 3.64 43.26 20.32
C TYR A 464 3.40 43.87 21.70
N ALA A 465 3.18 43.02 22.70
CA ALA A 465 3.23 43.40 24.10
C ALA A 465 4.37 42.61 24.76
N LEU A 466 5.29 43.33 25.38
CA LEU A 466 6.35 42.77 26.22
C LEU A 466 6.08 43.26 27.64
N SER A 467 5.94 42.33 28.56
CA SER A 467 5.86 42.61 30.00
C SER A 467 7.16 42.14 30.62
N ASP A 468 7.96 43.08 31.14
CA ASP A 468 9.21 42.79 31.83
C ASP A 468 9.08 43.08 33.32
N ILE A 469 9.72 42.27 34.15
CA ILE A 469 9.76 42.48 35.60
C ILE A 469 10.88 43.48 35.87
N ARG A 470 10.49 44.73 36.15
CA ARG A 470 11.42 45.82 36.42
C ARG A 470 12.43 45.43 37.51
N GLY A 471 13.72 45.44 37.15
CA GLY A 471 14.81 45.19 38.09
C GLY A 471 15.12 43.71 38.36
N SER A 472 14.55 42.78 37.57
CA SER A 472 14.82 41.33 37.66
C SER A 472 16.32 41.02 37.60
N SER A 473 17.06 41.63 36.66
CA SER A 473 18.51 41.47 36.53
C SER A 473 19.28 41.92 37.77
N SER A 474 18.88 43.05 38.37
CA SER A 474 19.52 43.57 39.59
C SER A 474 19.24 42.68 40.79
N HIS A 475 18.02 42.16 40.91
CA HIS A 475 17.65 41.26 42.01
C HIS A 475 18.33 39.89 41.87
N ARG A 476 18.46 39.36 40.64
CA ARG A 476 19.24 38.14 40.36
C ARG A 476 20.70 38.32 40.77
N ALA A 477 21.32 39.43 40.40
CA ALA A 477 22.70 39.74 40.77
C ALA A 477 22.89 39.82 42.29
N TRP A 478 21.95 40.45 43.00
CA TRP A 478 21.96 40.53 44.45
C TRP A 478 21.79 39.15 45.11
N ALA A 479 20.91 38.30 44.59
CA ALA A 479 20.71 36.94 45.08
C ALA A 479 22.00 36.11 44.97
N ILE A 480 22.67 36.18 43.82
CA ILE A 480 23.96 35.51 43.57
C ILE A 480 25.05 36.06 44.51
N GLN A 481 25.17 37.40 44.61
CA GLN A 481 26.13 38.05 45.50
C GLN A 481 25.97 37.59 46.94
N SER A 482 24.71 37.56 47.43
CA SER A 482 24.41 37.13 48.79
C SER A 482 24.73 35.65 49.04
N ASP A 483 24.45 34.79 48.07
CA ASP A 483 24.76 33.36 48.18
C ASP A 483 26.29 33.12 48.21
N LEU A 484 27.05 33.84 47.37
CA LEU A 484 28.52 33.78 47.35
C LEU A 484 29.16 34.28 48.65
N LEU A 485 28.66 35.39 49.22
CA LEU A 485 29.14 35.90 50.51
C LEU A 485 28.86 34.91 51.64
N THR A 486 27.70 34.24 51.61
CA THR A 486 27.38 33.18 52.57
C THR A 486 28.38 32.03 52.47
N GLN A 487 28.69 31.59 51.24
CA GLN A 487 29.65 30.51 51.00
C GLN A 487 31.07 30.88 51.44
N LEU A 488 31.52 32.10 51.13
CA LEU A 488 32.83 32.61 51.57
C LEU A 488 32.93 32.75 53.09
N GLY A 489 31.85 33.16 53.76
CA GLY A 489 31.78 33.22 55.21
C GLY A 489 31.96 31.84 55.86
N LEU A 490 31.26 30.82 55.34
CA LEU A 490 31.40 29.44 55.80
C LEU A 490 32.82 28.89 55.55
N ALA A 491 33.41 29.17 54.38
CA ALA A 491 34.78 28.79 54.07
C ALA A 491 35.78 29.46 55.03
N ARG A 492 35.62 30.74 55.31
CA ARG A 492 36.46 31.49 56.25
C ARG A 492 36.46 30.86 57.64
N GLU A 493 35.28 30.50 58.15
CA GLU A 493 35.16 29.89 59.47
C GLU A 493 35.94 28.58 59.59
N ILE A 494 35.92 27.75 58.53
CA ILE A 494 36.69 26.49 58.48
C ILE A 494 38.19 26.77 58.56
N PHE A 495 38.69 27.70 57.74
CA PHE A 495 40.13 28.00 57.70
C PHE A 495 40.63 28.69 58.97
N GLN A 496 39.82 29.53 59.60
CA GLN A 496 40.15 30.12 60.90
C GLN A 496 40.17 29.08 62.04
N ALA A 497 39.26 28.09 62.02
CA ALA A 497 39.28 26.99 62.96
C ALA A 497 40.51 26.08 62.74
N ALA A 498 40.81 25.75 61.49
CA ALA A 498 41.97 24.95 61.13
C ALA A 498 43.30 25.64 61.49
N TYR A 499 43.43 26.94 61.24
CA TYR A 499 44.63 27.71 61.58
C TYR A 499 44.89 27.78 63.09
N ARG A 500 43.82 27.87 63.90
CA ARG A 500 43.93 27.87 65.38
C ARG A 500 44.52 26.56 65.92
N VAL A 501 44.20 25.43 65.29
CA VAL A 501 44.72 24.12 65.69
C VAL A 501 46.14 23.91 65.16
N HIS A 502 46.37 24.26 63.89
CA HIS A 502 47.67 24.09 63.27
C HIS A 502 48.05 25.33 62.44
N PRO A 503 48.84 26.25 63.00
CA PRO A 503 49.27 27.46 62.29
C PRO A 503 50.20 27.08 61.14
N MET A 504 49.69 27.07 59.92
CA MET A 504 50.46 26.83 58.70
C MET A 504 50.36 28.03 57.76
N PRO A 505 51.47 28.47 57.12
CA PRO A 505 51.45 29.60 56.19
C PRO A 505 50.45 29.46 55.05
N ILE A 506 50.22 28.23 54.57
CA ILE A 506 49.28 27.95 53.48
C ILE A 506 47.81 28.20 53.88
N LEU A 507 47.44 27.92 55.13
CA LEU A 507 46.07 28.16 55.63
C LEU A 507 45.80 29.64 55.81
N ASP A 508 46.80 30.38 56.29
CA ASP A 508 46.73 31.84 56.43
C ASP A 508 46.64 32.53 55.06
N GLN A 509 47.42 32.07 54.08
CA GLN A 509 47.37 32.57 52.71
C GLN A 509 46.00 32.35 52.07
N ILE A 510 45.38 31.17 52.25
CA ILE A 510 44.06 30.87 51.71
C ILE A 510 42.97 31.66 52.47
N GLY A 511 43.09 31.80 53.78
CA GLY A 511 42.22 32.67 54.59
C GLY A 511 42.23 34.12 54.09
N HIS A 512 43.41 34.68 53.84
CA HIS A 512 43.56 36.03 53.27
C HIS A 512 42.96 36.15 51.87
N LYS A 513 43.11 35.12 51.02
CA LYS A 513 42.46 35.09 49.70
C LYS A 513 40.93 35.09 49.83
N ILE A 514 40.37 34.31 50.75
CA ILE A 514 38.92 34.26 51.01
C ILE A 514 38.41 35.64 51.43
N GLU A 515 39.09 36.32 52.35
CA GLU A 515 38.70 37.66 52.81
C GLU A 515 38.76 38.71 51.71
N ARG A 516 39.79 38.65 50.86
CA ARG A 516 39.90 39.53 49.70
C ARG A 516 38.72 39.32 48.75
N TYR A 517 38.40 38.07 48.42
CA TYR A 517 37.23 37.75 47.61
C TYR A 517 35.91 38.20 48.25
N ALA A 518 35.75 38.05 49.57
CA ALA A 518 34.54 38.52 50.26
C ALA A 518 34.39 40.05 50.15
N THR A 519 35.49 40.79 50.35
CA THR A 519 35.51 42.25 50.22
C THR A 519 35.20 42.69 48.79
N ASP A 520 35.81 42.04 47.80
CA ASP A 520 35.59 42.34 46.38
C ASP A 520 34.12 42.10 45.99
N VAL A 521 33.54 40.98 46.45
CA VAL A 521 32.14 40.63 46.19
C VAL A 521 31.17 41.59 46.89
N GLU A 522 31.47 42.08 48.10
CA GLU A 522 30.63 43.08 48.79
C GLU A 522 30.54 44.41 48.03
N VAL A 523 31.65 44.87 47.45
CA VAL A 523 31.71 46.17 46.75
C VAL A 523 31.09 46.10 45.37
N SER A 524 31.43 45.09 44.57
CA SER A 524 30.81 44.89 43.25
C SER A 524 31.13 43.50 42.69
N LEU A 525 30.11 42.74 42.31
CA LEU A 525 30.28 41.50 41.55
C LEU A 525 30.16 41.81 40.04
N ARG A 526 31.27 41.75 39.28
CA ARG A 526 31.21 41.95 37.81
C ARG A 526 30.81 40.65 37.12
N SER A 527 30.19 40.78 35.95
CA SER A 527 29.82 39.65 35.10
C SER A 527 31.07 38.85 34.69
N GLY A 528 31.21 37.63 35.22
CA GLY A 528 32.35 36.74 34.98
C GLY A 528 33.17 36.42 36.24
N ASP A 529 33.09 37.25 37.28
CA ASP A 529 33.81 37.03 38.56
C ASP A 529 33.26 35.82 39.32
N GLU A 530 31.96 35.54 39.20
CA GLU A 530 31.28 34.37 39.78
C GLU A 530 31.97 33.05 39.38
N VAL A 531 32.27 32.88 38.09
CA VAL A 531 32.86 31.62 37.57
C VAL A 531 34.26 31.41 38.15
N GLY A 532 35.06 32.47 38.20
CA GLY A 532 36.40 32.42 38.78
C GLY A 532 36.38 32.13 40.29
N LEU A 533 35.43 32.75 41.01
CA LEU A 533 35.27 32.54 42.44
C LEU A 533 34.80 31.12 42.79
N ILE A 534 33.83 30.59 42.05
CA ILE A 534 33.37 29.20 42.22
C ILE A 534 34.51 28.23 41.92
N ALA A 535 35.32 28.48 40.88
CA ALA A 535 36.48 27.66 40.58
C ALA A 535 37.53 27.68 41.72
N PHE A 536 37.78 28.86 42.31
CA PHE A 536 38.64 29.00 43.49
C PHE A 536 38.09 28.20 44.69
N LEU A 537 36.81 28.36 45.01
CA LEU A 537 36.16 27.64 46.12
C LEU A 537 36.24 26.12 45.92
N ARG A 538 35.97 25.60 44.73
CA ARG A 538 36.05 24.16 44.48
C ARG A 538 37.48 23.62 44.49
N ARG A 539 38.41 24.31 43.84
CA ARG A 539 39.76 23.76 43.60
C ARG A 539 40.71 24.00 44.77
N GLU A 540 40.71 25.21 45.33
CA GLU A 540 41.66 25.61 46.37
C GLU A 540 41.10 25.47 47.78
N VAL A 541 39.80 25.69 47.99
CA VAL A 541 39.17 25.63 49.32
C VAL A 541 38.66 24.21 49.60
N GLU A 542 37.72 23.71 48.80
CA GLU A 542 37.12 22.38 48.98
C GLU A 542 38.12 21.24 48.77
N GLY A 543 39.09 21.42 47.86
CA GLY A 543 40.18 20.46 47.64
C GLY A 543 41.03 20.18 48.89
N LEU A 544 41.03 21.09 49.87
CA LEU A 544 41.76 20.92 51.13
C LEU A 544 40.91 20.29 52.23
N PHE A 545 39.58 20.22 52.11
CA PHE A 545 38.71 19.73 53.18
C PHE A 545 39.06 18.31 53.65
N GLY A 546 39.43 17.41 52.72
CA GLY A 546 39.84 16.06 53.08
C GLY A 546 41.07 16.00 53.99
N HIS A 547 41.98 16.98 53.90
CA HIS A 547 43.14 17.08 54.78
C HIS A 547 42.80 17.79 56.10
N LEU A 548 41.85 18.73 56.08
CA LEU A 548 41.44 19.52 57.25
C LEU A 548 40.51 18.76 58.21
N GLU A 549 39.75 17.78 57.74
CA GLU A 549 38.87 16.93 58.58
C GLU A 549 39.62 16.15 59.68
N GLY A 550 40.92 15.94 59.50
CA GLY A 550 41.80 15.28 60.46
C GLY A 550 42.27 16.17 61.61
N LEU A 551 42.05 17.49 61.54
CA LEU A 551 42.57 18.47 62.52
C LEU A 551 41.69 18.60 63.78
N GLY A 552 40.52 17.97 63.84
CA GLY A 552 39.70 17.91 65.06
C GLY A 552 38.19 17.98 64.81
N PRO A 553 37.36 17.72 65.85
CA PRO A 553 35.91 17.69 65.72
C PRO A 553 35.28 19.04 65.34
N ASP A 554 35.80 20.17 65.83
CA ASP A 554 35.29 21.53 65.51
C ASP A 554 35.47 21.88 64.02
N VAL A 555 36.62 21.52 63.43
CA VAL A 555 36.87 21.74 61.99
C VAL A 555 35.95 20.86 61.14
N ARG A 556 35.72 19.61 61.56
CA ARG A 556 34.83 18.67 60.87
C ARG A 556 33.38 19.15 60.86
N GLU A 557 32.88 19.62 62.00
CA GLU A 557 31.50 20.14 62.11
C GLU A 557 31.28 21.33 61.17
N ARG A 558 32.26 22.23 61.06
CA ARG A 558 32.21 23.39 60.15
C ARG A 558 32.26 22.99 58.68
N ILE A 559 33.08 21.98 58.32
CA ILE A 559 33.11 21.42 56.97
C ILE A 559 31.77 20.78 56.61
N GLU A 560 31.14 20.06 57.53
CA GLU A 560 29.80 19.47 57.33
C GLU A 560 28.71 20.54 57.19
N ALA A 561 28.80 21.64 57.95
CA ALA A 561 27.90 22.78 57.80
C ALA A 561 28.03 23.44 56.42
N TYR A 562 29.26 23.63 55.93
CA TYR A 562 29.52 24.13 54.58
C TYR A 562 28.93 23.20 53.51
N ARG A 563 29.20 21.89 53.58
CA ARG A 563 28.67 20.91 52.61
C ARG A 563 27.14 20.85 52.58
N ARG A 564 26.47 21.00 53.73
CA ARG A 564 25.00 21.04 53.82
C ARG A 564 24.40 22.29 53.18
N ALA A 565 25.13 23.40 53.16
CA ALA A 565 24.66 24.65 52.56
C ALA A 565 24.78 24.67 51.02
N LEU A 566 25.56 23.75 50.43
CA LEU A 566 25.75 23.66 48.99
C LEU A 566 24.53 23.04 48.30
N ASP A 567 24.17 23.63 47.17
CA ASP A 567 23.24 23.03 46.21
C ASP A 567 23.95 21.87 45.46
N PRO A 568 23.40 20.65 45.45
CA PRO A 568 24.01 19.50 44.76
C PRO A 568 24.19 19.67 43.25
N GLN A 569 23.38 20.50 42.59
CA GLN A 569 23.44 20.71 41.13
C GLN A 569 24.36 21.87 40.75
N LEU A 570 24.35 22.96 41.53
CA LEU A 570 25.18 24.14 41.25
C LEU A 570 26.58 24.02 41.89
N GLY A 571 26.76 23.15 42.88
CA GLY A 571 27.98 23.02 43.69
C GLY A 571 28.47 24.36 44.24
N ALA A 572 27.51 25.18 44.66
CA ALA A 572 27.63 26.48 45.31
C ALA A 572 26.41 26.67 46.22
N VAL A 573 26.45 27.61 47.17
CA VAL A 573 25.23 27.99 47.91
C VAL A 573 24.27 28.64 46.91
N GLY A 574 22.99 28.24 46.91
CA GLY A 574 22.02 28.65 45.89
C GLY A 574 20.63 28.98 46.43
N MET A 575 20.52 29.28 47.74
CA MET A 575 19.21 29.44 48.38
C MET A 575 18.45 30.66 47.88
N ARG A 576 19.09 31.84 47.80
CA ARG A 576 18.42 33.07 47.36
C ARG A 576 18.22 33.08 45.84
N ARG A 577 19.19 32.55 45.09
CA ARG A 577 19.06 32.40 43.64
C ARG A 577 17.87 31.51 43.27
N ARG A 578 17.74 30.35 43.91
CA ARG A 578 16.64 29.42 43.62
C ARG A 578 15.27 30.02 43.94
N ALA A 579 15.12 30.64 45.11
CA ALA A 579 13.89 31.31 45.50
C ALA A 579 13.47 32.42 44.50
N PHE A 580 14.46 33.15 43.94
CA PHE A 580 14.20 34.14 42.91
C PHE A 580 13.72 33.51 41.58
N GLU A 581 14.39 32.47 41.09
CA GLU A 581 13.99 31.78 39.84
C GLU A 581 12.61 31.12 39.96
N GLU A 582 12.31 30.50 41.11
CA GLU A 582 10.99 29.91 41.39
C GLU A 582 9.90 30.98 41.40
N SER A 583 10.16 32.13 42.00
CA SER A 583 9.22 33.26 42.02
C SER A 583 8.96 33.82 40.62
N LEU A 584 10.01 33.96 39.79
CA LEU A 584 9.86 34.38 38.40
C LEU A 584 9.03 33.40 37.58
N THR A 585 9.28 32.10 37.77
CA THR A 585 8.57 31.02 37.07
C THR A 585 7.09 31.06 37.43
N LEU A 586 6.76 31.17 38.73
CA LEU A 586 5.38 31.28 39.20
C LEU A 586 4.65 32.49 38.62
N ILE A 587 5.31 33.65 38.56
CA ILE A 587 4.72 34.87 37.96
C ILE A 587 4.44 34.63 36.46
N ASN A 588 5.40 34.07 35.73
CA ASN A 588 5.25 33.80 34.30
C ASN A 588 4.12 32.79 34.03
N ASP A 589 4.06 31.70 34.79
CA ASP A 589 3.02 30.67 34.64
C ASP A 589 1.62 31.22 34.97
N THR A 590 1.52 32.06 36.01
CA THR A 590 0.25 32.70 36.38
C THR A 590 -0.24 33.65 35.29
N ILE A 591 0.67 34.46 34.73
CA ILE A 591 0.33 35.38 33.63
C ILE A 591 -0.05 34.58 32.37
N ALA A 592 0.71 33.55 32.03
CA ALA A 592 0.47 32.70 30.85
C ALA A 592 -0.80 31.85 30.95
N THR A 593 -1.30 31.56 32.16
CA THR A 593 -2.56 30.84 32.37
C THR A 593 -3.78 31.77 32.27
N TYR A 594 -3.59 33.07 32.53
CA TYR A 594 -4.67 34.07 32.51
C TYR A 594 -4.85 34.73 31.13
N LEU A 595 -3.78 34.86 30.35
CA LEU A 595 -3.77 35.30 28.95
C LEU A 595 -4.06 34.13 28.01
#